data_AF-A0A0P9G621-F1
#
_entry.id   AF-A0A0P9G621-F1
#
_cell.length_a   1.000
_cell.length_b   1.000
_cell.length_c   1.000
_cell.angle_alpha   90.00
_cell.angle_beta   90.00
_cell.angle_gamma   90.00
#
_symmetry.space_group_name_H-M   'P 1'
#
loop_
_entity.id
_entity.type
_entity.pdbx_description
1 polymer ?
#
loop_
_entity_poly.entity_id
_entity_poly.type
_entity_poly.pdbx_seq_one_letter_code
_entity_poly.pdbx_strand_id
1 'polypeptide(L)' 'MRLVKERCSHGEVEFLGTEKGERGVNRYYRCLKCRSVLVLSEEGDVLYEVPAPS' A
#
# COMPACT_ATOMS: atom_id res chain seq x y z
N MET A 1 0.42 5.28 -10.89
CA MET A 1 0.75 4.17 -9.97
C MET A 1 0.57 2.84 -10.69
N ARG A 2 1.65 2.29 -11.28
CA ARG A 2 1.60 1.01 -12.01
C ARG A 2 1.66 -0.22 -11.09
N LEU A 3 2.22 -0.09 -9.89
CA LEU A 3 2.55 -1.23 -9.01
C LEU A 3 1.42 -1.73 -8.10
N VAL A 4 0.39 -0.92 -7.84
CA VAL A 4 -0.79 -1.38 -7.06
C VAL A 4 -1.51 -2.53 -7.76
N LYS A 5 -1.49 -2.56 -9.11
CA LYS A 5 -2.22 -3.56 -9.90
C LYS A 5 -1.69 -5.00 -9.76
N GLU A 6 -0.43 -5.20 -9.41
CA GLU A 6 0.17 -6.55 -9.35
C GLU A 6 -0.15 -7.29 -8.05
N ARG A 7 -0.37 -6.55 -6.96
CA ARG A 7 -0.68 -7.10 -5.62
C ARG A 7 -2.16 -6.96 -5.29
N CYS A 8 -2.76 -5.83 -5.67
CA CYS A 8 -4.20 -5.59 -5.52
C CYS A 8 -4.79 -5.01 -6.82
N SER A 9 -5.39 -5.88 -7.63
CA SER A 9 -5.95 -5.54 -8.95
C SER A 9 -7.20 -4.64 -8.91
N HIS A 10 -7.79 -4.41 -7.74
CA HIS A 10 -9.04 -3.65 -7.59
C HIS A 10 -8.92 -2.16 -7.91
N GLY A 11 -7.72 -1.57 -7.79
CA GLY A 11 -7.46 -0.16 -8.10
C GLY A 11 -8.07 0.88 -7.14
N GLU A 12 -9.16 0.54 -6.45
CA GLU A 12 -9.81 1.38 -5.45
C GLU A 12 -9.10 1.26 -4.09
N VAL A 13 -8.34 2.29 -3.71
CA VAL A 13 -7.59 2.35 -2.47
C VAL A 13 -7.85 3.65 -1.70
N GLU A 14 -7.71 3.58 -0.39
CA GLU A 14 -7.76 4.69 0.55
C GLU A 14 -6.37 4.90 1.16
N PHE A 15 -5.92 6.15 1.22
CA PHE A 15 -4.67 6.48 1.88
C PHE A 15 -4.87 6.50 3.41
N LEU A 16 -4.06 5.72 4.13
CA LEU A 16 -4.13 5.61 5.59
C LEU A 16 -3.16 6.55 6.30
N GLY A 17 -2.05 6.91 5.67
CA GLY A 17 -1.04 7.77 6.27
C GLY A 17 0.38 7.47 5.81
N THR A 18 1.33 8.16 6.44
CA THR A 18 2.77 7.99 6.22
C THR A 18 3.51 7.76 7.53
N GLU A 19 4.56 6.94 7.48
CA GLU A 19 5.53 6.76 8.56
C GLU A 19 6.92 7.18 8.05
N LYS A 20 7.63 8.03 8.80
CA LYS A 20 9.02 8.39 8.48
C LYS A 20 9.95 7.45 9.24
N GLY A 21 10.69 6.63 8.50
CA GLY A 21 11.77 5.80 9.02
C GLY A 21 13.14 6.42 8.77
N GLU A 22 14.19 5.79 9.30
CA GLU A 22 15.58 6.25 9.13
C GLU A 22 16.04 6.33 7.67
N ARG A 23 15.43 5.53 6.78
CA ARG A 23 15.82 5.40 5.36
C ARG A 23 14.79 5.94 4.37
N GLY A 24 13.72 6.58 4.82
CA GLY A 24 12.70 7.15 3.94
C GLY A 24 11.30 7.17 4.53
N VAL A 25 10.30 7.35 3.66
CA VAL A 25 8.89 7.45 4.04
C VAL A 25 8.11 6.24 3.52
N ASN A 26 7.45 5.53 4.42
CA ASN A 26 6.47 4.51 4.10
C ASN A 26 5.10 5.17 3.91
N ARG A 27 4.39 4.81 2.85
CA ARG A 27 3.02 5.26 2.58
C ARG A 27 2.07 4.07 2.63
N TYR A 28 1.01 4.17 3.41
CA TYR A 28 0.08 3.08 3.64
C TYR A 28 -1.22 3.33 2.87
N TYR A 29 -1.66 2.32 2.12
CA TYR A 29 -2.89 2.36 1.35
C TYR A 29 -3.72 1.11 1.62
N ARG A 30 -5.01 1.28 1.90
CA ARG A 30 -5.94 0.17 2.10
C ARG A 30 -6.81 -0.01 0.88
N CYS A 31 -6.89 -1.23 0.36
CA CYS A 31 -7.89 -1.53 -0.66
C CYS A 31 -9.30 -1.45 -0.09
N LEU A 32 -10.21 -0.79 -0.81
CA LEU A 32 -11.61 -0.70 -0.39
C LEU A 32 -12.40 -1.99 -0.67
N LYS A 33 -11.91 -2.87 -1.56
CA LYS A 33 -12.53 -4.16 -1.88
C LYS A 33 -12.06 -5.29 -0.99
N CYS A 34 -10.77 -5.64 -1.05
CA CYS A 34 -10.21 -6.78 -0.31
C CYS A 34 -9.63 -6.40 1.06
N ARG A 35 -9.68 -5.11 1.43
CA ARG A 35 -9.22 -4.59 2.73
C ARG A 35 -7.73 -4.79 3.03
N SER A 36 -6.96 -5.33 2.08
CA SER A 36 -5.52 -5.51 2.20
C SER A 36 -4.80 -4.16 2.24
N VAL A 37 -3.71 -4.08 2.99
CA VAL A 37 -2.91 -2.87 3.15
C VAL A 37 -1.63 -3.00 2.35
N LEU A 38 -1.41 -2.06 1.44
CA LEU A 38 -0.20 -1.92 0.65
C LEU A 38 0.69 -0.88 1.31
N VAL A 39 1.97 -1.21 1.45
CA VAL A 39 2.98 -0.29 1.95
C VAL A 39 3.92 0.04 0.82
N LEU A 40 3.97 1.32 0.47
CA LEU A 40 4.80 1.83 -0.61
C LEU A 40 5.98 2.62 -0.05
N SER A 41 7.10 2.61 -0.77
CA SER A 41 8.19 3.54 -0.57
C SER A 41 7.78 4.96 -0.98
N GLU A 42 8.63 5.94 -0.69
CA GLU A 42 8.43 7.33 -1.12
C GLU A 42 8.35 7.47 -2.64
N GLU A 43 9.12 6.66 -3.36
CA GLU A 43 9.16 6.58 -4.82
C GLU A 43 7.93 5.87 -5.42
N GLY A 44 7.12 5.23 -4.56
CA GLY A 44 5.86 4.60 -4.94
C GLY A 44 5.97 3.12 -5.29
N ASP A 45 7.12 2.50 -5.01
CA ASP A 45 7.30 1.05 -5.15
C ASP A 45 6.65 0.30 -4.00
N VAL A 46 6.00 -0.82 -4.29
CA VAL A 46 5.41 -1.67 -3.24
C VAL A 46 6.52 -2.36 -2.48
N LEU A 47 6.66 -2.03 -1.20
CA LEU A 47 7.59 -2.69 -0.29
C LEU A 47 7.00 -4.01 0.20
N TYR A 48 5.75 -3.98 0.68
CA TYR A 48 5.05 -5.17 1.15
C TYR A 48 3.53 -5.01 1.16
N GLU A 49 2.83 -6.14 1.23
CA GLU A 49 1.38 -6.26 1.36
C GLU A 49 1.05 -6.98 2.66
N VAL A 50 0.09 -6.43 3.40
CA VAL A 50 -0.53 -7.06 4.56
C VAL A 50 -1.95 -7.49 4.15
N PRO A 51 -2.23 -8.79 3.99
CA PRO A 51 -3.56 -9.25 3.64
C PRO A 51 -4.54 -8.98 4.78
N ALA A 52 -5.82 -8.77 4.43
CA ALA A 52 -6.86 -8.66 5.44
C ALA A 52 -7.03 -9.98 6.21
N PRO A 53 -7.34 -9.93 7.52
CA PRO A 53 -7.69 -11.13 8.27
C PRO A 53 -8.94 -11.77 7.67
N SER A 54 -8.90 -13.11 7.53
CA SER A 54 -9.99 -13.97 7.06
C SER A 54 -11.14 -14.07 8.07
#